data_AF-A0A1I4VZZ2-F1
#
_entry.id   AF-A0A1I4VZZ2-F1
#
_cell.length_a   1.000
_cell.length_b   1.000
_cell.length_c   1.000
_cell.angle_alpha   90.00
_cell.angle_beta   90.00
_cell.angle_gamma   90.00
#
_symmetry.space_group_name_H-M   'P 1'
#
loop_
_entity.id
_entity.type
_entity.pdbx_description
1 polymer ?
#
loop_
_entity_poly.entity_id
_entity_poly.type
_entity_poly.pdbx_seq_one_letter_code
_entity_poly.pdbx_strand_id
1 'polypeptide(L)'
;MDTILLIFCVIYDFCKGFEPRWEQRLSESSLKRRRRRGELCLSEVMTTIVGFHLSGYRTFKHYYLNYVLRYQRCYFPGLVSYHRFVGEL
;
A
#
# COMPACT_ATOMS: atom_id res chain seq x y z
N MET A 1 6.82 5.63 20.20
CA MET A 1 7.15 5.26 18.82
C MET A 1 5.91 4.69 18.19
N ASP A 2 5.38 5.34 17.16
CA ASP A 2 4.16 4.95 16.47
C ASP A 2 4.34 3.61 15.75
N THR A 3 3.54 2.60 16.11
CA THR A 3 3.60 1.24 15.53
C THR A 3 3.49 1.25 14.00
N ILE A 4 2.70 2.18 13.45
CA ILE A 4 2.52 2.32 11.99
C ILE A 4 3.81 2.79 11.29
N LEU A 5 4.61 3.63 11.94
CA LEU A 5 5.88 4.11 11.39
C LEU A 5 6.89 2.96 11.32
N LEU A 6 6.95 2.11 12.36
CA LEU A 6 7.80 0.93 12.36
C LEU A 6 7.40 -0.05 11.25
N ILE A 7 6.10 -0.31 11.10
CA ILE A 7 5.57 -1.17 10.01
C ILE A 7 5.95 -0.57 8.66
N PHE A 8 5.75 0.74 8.47
CA PHE A 8 6.08 1.41 7.22
C PHE A 8 7.58 1.29 6.89
N CYS A 9 8.48 1.53 7.84
CA CYS A 9 9.92 1.41 7.62
C CYS A 9 10.31 0.00 7.16
N VAL A 10 9.82 -1.04 7.85
CA VAL A 10 10.11 -2.44 7.50
C VAL A 10 9.59 -2.78 6.10
N ILE A 11 8.37 -2.34 5.77
CA ILE A 11 7.76 -2.58 4.45
C ILE A 11 8.50 -1.80 3.36
N TYR A 12 8.89 -0.56 3.62
CA TYR A 12 9.62 0.26 2.68
C TYR A 12 10.98 -0.38 2.33
N ASP A 13 11.74 -0.84 3.33
CA ASP A 13 13.01 -1.54 3.11
C ASP A 13 12.82 -2.85 2.33
N PHE A 14 11.75 -3.60 2.63
CA PHE A 14 11.36 -4.77 1.85
C PHE A 14 11.07 -4.42 0.38
N CYS A 15 10.20 -3.43 0.14
CA CYS A 15 9.81 -3.00 -1.20
C CYS A 15 11.01 -2.51 -2.02
N LYS A 16 11.95 -1.80 -1.40
CA LYS A 16 13.18 -1.34 -2.05
C LYS A 16 14.01 -2.49 -2.64
N GLY A 17 14.05 -3.65 -1.98
CA GLY A 17 14.72 -4.84 -2.48
C GLY A 17 13.86 -5.71 -3.41
N PHE A 18 12.55 -5.73 -3.16
CA PHE A 18 11.59 -6.59 -3.88
C PHE A 18 11.16 -6.02 -5.23
N GLU A 19 10.79 -4.73 -5.30
CA GLU A 19 10.22 -4.10 -6.49
C GLU A 19 11.09 -4.27 -7.74
N PRO A 20 12.42 -4.03 -7.71
CA PRO A 20 13.25 -4.18 -8.91
C PRO A 20 13.26 -5.60 -9.47
N ARG A 21 13.29 -6.61 -8.58
CA ARG A 21 13.29 -8.02 -8.96
C ARG A 21 11.94 -8.45 -9.53
N TRP A 22 10.87 -7.95 -8.92
CA TRP A 22 9.50 -8.17 -9.40
C TRP A 22 9.30 -7.56 -10.79
N GLU A 23 9.79 -6.34 -11.02
CA GLU A 23 9.73 -5.66 -12.31
C GLU A 23 10.51 -6.37 -13.42
N GLN A 24 11.70 -6.88 -13.10
CA GLN A 24 12.51 -7.68 -14.03
C GLN A 24 11.73 -8.92 -14.48
N ARG A 25 11.18 -9.67 -13.52
CA ARG A 25 10.40 -10.89 -13.81
C ARG A 25 9.13 -10.60 -14.62
N LEU A 26 8.46 -9.48 -14.36
CA LEU A 26 7.30 -9.07 -15.15
C LEU A 26 7.67 -8.69 -16.59
N SER A 27 8.84 -8.11 -16.79
CA SER A 27 9.32 -7.71 -18.12
C SER A 27 9.71 -8.91 -18.99
N GLU A 28 10.15 -10.01 -18.36
CA GLU A 28 10.40 -11.30 -19.02
C GLU A 28 9.11 -12.00 -19.42
N SER A 29 8.03 -11.78 -18.67
CA SER A 29 6.70 -12.24 -19.09
C SER A 29 6.19 -11.34 -20.23
N SER A 30 5.82 -11.91 -21.37
CA SER A 30 5.28 -11.19 -22.54
C SER A 30 3.92 -10.51 -22.29
N LEU A 31 3.48 -10.43 -21.03
CA LEU A 31 2.33 -9.68 -20.55
C LEU A 31 2.67 -8.19 -20.52
N LYS A 32 2.67 -7.53 -21.68
CA LYS A 32 2.76 -6.06 -21.79
C LYS A 32 1.50 -5.41 -21.18
N ARG A 33 1.47 -5.26 -19.86
CA ARG A 33 0.43 -4.52 -19.13
C ARG A 33 0.83 -3.05 -19.08
N ARG A 34 -0.12 -2.17 -19.41
CA ARG A 34 0.08 -0.72 -19.29
C ARG A 34 0.35 -0.34 -17.83
N ARG A 35 1.55 0.14 -17.55
CA ARG A 35 1.95 0.60 -16.22
C ARG A 35 1.52 2.05 -16.02
N ARG A 36 0.36 2.27 -15.40
CA ARG A 36 0.01 3.60 -14.88
C ARG A 36 0.68 3.70 -13.51
N ARG A 37 1.44 4.77 -13.25
CA ARG A 37 1.84 5.08 -11.88
C ARG A 37 0.57 5.44 -11.12
N GLY A 38 0.17 4.59 -10.18
CA GLY A 38 -0.84 4.91 -9.19
C GLY A 38 -0.38 6.08 -8.32
N GLU A 39 -1.31 6.73 -7.64
CA GLU A 39 -0.98 7.78 -6.65
C GLU A 39 -0.34 7.21 -5.39
N LEU A 40 -0.48 5.89 -5.18
CA LEU A 40 0.14 5.15 -4.09
C LEU A 40 1.24 4.23 -4.63
N CYS A 41 2.38 4.21 -3.95
CA CYS A 41 3.43 3.22 -4.19
C CYS A 41 3.12 1.90 -3.46
N LEU A 42 3.83 0.83 -3.85
CA LEU A 42 3.59 -0.50 -3.29
C LEU A 42 3.75 -0.52 -1.77
N SER A 43 4.76 0.17 -1.24
CA SER A 43 5.01 0.22 0.20
C SER A 43 3.84 0.85 0.99
N GLU A 44 3.18 1.88 0.45
CA GLU A 44 2.01 2.53 1.07
C GLU A 44 0.79 1.60 1.05
N VAL A 45 0.56 0.91 -0.07
CA VAL A 45 -0.50 -0.09 -0.22
C VAL A 45 -0.30 -1.23 0.77
N MET A 46 0.91 -1.81 0.80
CA MET A 46 1.25 -2.91 1.70
C MET A 46 1.12 -2.49 3.17
N THR A 47 1.59 -1.29 3.53
CA THR A 47 1.47 -0.78 4.91
C THR A 47 0.02 -0.63 5.33
N THR A 48 -0.84 -0.16 4.43
CA THR A 48 -2.27 -0.05 4.69
C THR A 48 -2.91 -1.42 4.94
N ILE A 49 -2.58 -2.43 4.13
CA ILE A 49 -3.09 -3.80 4.27
C ILE A 49 -2.59 -4.47 5.55
N VAL A 50 -1.29 -4.40 5.82
CA VAL A 50 -0.70 -4.98 7.05
C VAL A 50 -1.29 -4.28 8.28
N GLY A 51 -1.41 -2.95 8.24
CA GLY A 51 -2.07 -2.19 9.29
C GLY A 51 -3.50 -2.65 9.53
N PHE A 52 -4.27 -2.98 8.49
CA PHE A 52 -5.61 -3.54 8.64
C PHE A 52 -5.59 -4.85 9.44
N HIS A 53 -4.72 -5.80 9.08
CA HIS A 53 -4.62 -7.08 9.79
C HIS A 53 -4.22 -6.93 11.26
N LEU A 54 -3.38 -5.94 11.58
CA LEU A 54 -2.93 -5.67 12.95
C LEU A 54 -3.93 -4.85 13.77
N SER A 55 -4.79 -4.08 13.12
CA SER A 55 -5.71 -3.13 13.77
C SER A 55 -6.94 -3.77 14.43
N GLY A 56 -7.26 -5.03 14.10
CA GLY A 56 -8.43 -5.74 14.65
C GLY A 56 -9.78 -5.26 14.12
N TYR A 57 -9.82 -4.38 13.11
CA TYR A 57 -11.07 -3.99 12.46
C TYR A 57 -11.71 -5.17 11.73
N ARG A 58 -13.03 -5.30 11.84
CA ARG A 58 -13.77 -6.41 11.21
C ARG A 58 -13.82 -6.33 9.69
N THR A 59 -13.82 -5.13 9.12
CA THR A 59 -13.92 -4.94 7.67
C THR A 59 -12.90 -3.92 7.19
N PHE A 60 -12.30 -4.21 6.03
CA PHE A 60 -11.31 -3.33 5.42
C PHE A 60 -11.90 -1.96 5.08
N LYS A 61 -13.15 -1.92 4.61
CA LYS A 61 -13.87 -0.67 4.32
C LYS A 61 -13.98 0.23 5.54
N HIS A 62 -14.34 -0.33 6.71
CA HIS A 62 -14.47 0.46 7.92
C HIS A 62 -13.11 0.98 8.39
N TYR A 63 -12.07 0.15 8.36
CA TYR A 63 -10.69 0.54 8.66
C TYR A 63 -10.21 1.68 7.74
N TYR A 64 -10.36 1.51 6.43
CA TYR A 64 -9.85 2.47 5.45
C TYR A 64 -10.54 3.83 5.58
N LEU A 65 -11.87 3.85 5.66
CA LEU A 65 -12.64 5.09 5.69
C LEU A 65 -12.51 5.83 7.03
N ASN A 66 -12.52 5.11 8.16
CA ASN A 66 -12.58 5.75 9.48
C ASN A 66 -11.21 5.94 10.14
N TYR A 67 -10.21 5.14 9.76
CA TYR A 67 -8.86 5.23 10.32
C TYR A 67 -7.86 5.79 9.30
N VAL A 68 -7.68 5.13 8.16
CA VAL A 68 -6.63 5.48 7.19
C VAL A 68 -6.85 6.88 6.61
N LEU A 69 -8.02 7.14 6.03
CA LEU A 69 -8.31 8.45 5.43
C LEU A 69 -8.30 9.60 6.44
N ARG A 70 -8.56 9.32 7.72
CA ARG A 70 -8.68 10.33 8.78
C ARG A 70 -7.36 10.64 9.46
N TYR A 71 -6.57 9.61 9.76
CA TYR A 71 -5.37 9.75 10.60
C TYR A 71 -4.06 9.48 9.85
N GLN A 72 -4.11 8.79 8.71
CA GLN A 72 -2.89 8.40 7.97
C GLN A 72 -2.56 9.32 6.80
N ARG A 73 -3.38 10.34 6.51
CA ARG A 73 -3.10 11.33 5.44
C ARG A 73 -1.79 12.09 5.63
N CYS A 74 -1.36 12.32 6.86
CA CYS A 74 -0.07 12.98 7.12
C CYS A 74 1.12 12.11 6.72
N TYR A 75 0.97 10.79 6.76
CA TYR A 75 2.01 9.83 6.37
C TYR A 75 1.91 9.48 4.87
N PHE A 76 0.69 9.46 4.33
CA PHE A 76 0.38 9.09 2.96
C PHE A 76 -0.44 10.21 2.29
N PRO A 77 0.21 11.29 1.82
CA PRO A 77 -0.49 12.43 1.24
C PRO A 77 -1.22 12.07 -0.07
N GLY A 78 -0.80 11.00 -0.75
CA GLY A 78 -1.42 10.47 -1.98
C GLY A 78 -2.60 9.52 -1.76
N LEU A 79 -3.19 9.45 -0.55
CA LEU A 79 -4.30 8.55 -0.28
C LEU A 79 -5.49 8.77 -1.22
N VAL A 80 -5.89 7.70 -1.89
CA VAL A 80 -6.99 7.68 -2.85
C VAL A 80 -8.33 7.32 -2.19
N SER A 81 -9.44 7.47 -2.91
CA SER A 81 -10.74 6.99 -2.43
C SER A 81 -10.73 5.46 -2.22
N TYR A 82 -11.61 4.96 -1.33
CA TYR A 82 -11.71 3.51 -1.07
C TYR A 82 -11.86 2.67 -2.34
N HIS A 83 -12.73 3.09 -3.26
CA HIS A 83 -12.95 2.39 -4.52
C HIS A 83 -11.70 2.37 -5.40
N ARG A 84 -10.94 3.47 -5.44
CA ARG A 84 -9.68 3.52 -6.16
C ARG A 84 -8.64 2.65 -5.50
N PHE A 85 -8.52 2.67 -4.17
CA PHE A 85 -7.60 1.80 -3.43
C PHE A 85 -7.86 0.33 -3.72
N VAL A 86 -9.12 -0.12 -3.66
CA VAL A 86 -9.50 -1.50 -3.95
C VAL A 86 -9.21 -1.89 -5.40
N GLY A 87 -9.27 -0.95 -6.35
CA GLY A 87 -8.90 -1.20 -7.75
C GLY A 87 -7.38 -1.30 -8.00
N GLU A 88 -6.54 -0.87 -7.06
CA GLU A 88 -5.08 -1.04 -7.10
C GLU A 88 -4.61 -2.38 -6.50
N LEU A 89 -5.50 -3.11 -5.79
CA LEU A 89 -5.26 -4.49 -5.32
C LEU A 89 -5.46 -5.49 -6.48
#